data_AF-A0AA40AI86-F1
#
_entry.id   AF-A0AA40AI86-F1
#
_cell.length_a   1.000
_cell.length_b   1.000
_cell.length_c   1.000
_cell.angle_alpha   90.00
_cell.angle_beta   90.00
_cell.angle_gamma   90.00
#
_symmetry.space_group_name_H-M   'P 1'
#
loop_
_entity.id
_entity.type
_entity.pdbx_description
1 polymer ?
#
loop_
_entity_poly.entity_id
_entity_poly.type
_entity_poly.pdbx_seq_one_letter_code
_entity_poly.pdbx_strand_id
1 'polypeptide(L)'
;MHTFFVSIFALFAATALATPTPIAHILARDVPESIANATALGINVYGHIPDDAVKIGEGSYTAEVGTLAHAWIRAQIDIDWTSTAAQDEAKIAKRELAHIGIGMWTQDWCNGNNVWHDDVQYNVHHISDLNMYSVGISYRGIRDNEHLDFSKFKGSDHCGQYAYSAGQLTPIGCFNSQAINCFRLWY
;
A
#
# COMPACT_ATOMS: atom_id res chain seq x y z
N MET A 1 31.17 -73.30 34.85
CA MET A 1 29.98 -72.91 34.07
C MET A 1 29.11 -71.98 34.92
N HIS A 2 29.51 -70.71 35.10
CA HIS A 2 28.71 -69.65 35.73
C HIS A 2 29.14 -68.35 35.04
N THR A 3 28.19 -67.73 34.34
CA THR A 3 28.40 -66.66 33.36
C THR A 3 28.39 -65.29 34.02
N PHE A 4 29.33 -64.43 33.63
CA PHE A 4 29.47 -63.05 34.08
C PHE A 4 28.28 -62.18 33.64
N PHE A 5 27.75 -61.38 34.57
CA PHE A 5 26.83 -60.26 34.26
C PHE A 5 27.65 -59.05 33.82
N VAL A 6 27.50 -58.63 32.56
CA VAL A 6 28.02 -57.36 32.04
C VAL A 6 26.90 -56.33 32.13
N SER A 7 27.02 -55.37 33.04
CA SER A 7 26.12 -54.21 33.13
C SER A 7 26.47 -53.21 32.04
N ILE A 8 25.59 -53.07 31.05
CA ILE A 8 25.68 -52.05 30.00
C ILE A 8 25.08 -50.76 30.56
N PHE A 9 25.91 -49.73 30.76
CA PHE A 9 25.48 -48.36 31.00
C PHE A 9 24.85 -47.81 29.71
N ALA A 10 23.53 -47.63 29.70
CA ALA A 10 22.84 -46.92 28.64
C ALA A 10 23.02 -45.40 28.85
N LEU A 11 23.83 -44.75 28.00
CA LEU A 11 23.81 -43.29 27.85
C LEU A 11 22.48 -42.90 27.21
N PHE A 12 21.57 -42.31 28.00
CA PHE A 12 20.45 -41.55 27.44
C PHE A 12 21.01 -40.22 26.91
N ALA A 13 21.18 -40.13 25.60
CA ALA A 13 21.34 -38.86 24.92
C ALA A 13 20.02 -38.09 25.06
N ALA A 14 19.96 -37.18 26.03
CA ALA A 14 18.90 -36.18 26.13
C ALA A 14 19.05 -35.24 24.91
N THR A 15 18.33 -35.57 23.83
CA THR A 15 18.03 -34.60 22.79
C THR A 15 17.13 -33.55 23.43
N ALA A 16 17.72 -32.41 23.79
CA ALA A 16 16.96 -31.22 24.09
C ALA A 16 16.22 -30.85 22.80
N LEU A 17 14.97 -31.34 22.67
CA LEU A 17 14.00 -30.75 21.78
C LEU A 17 13.91 -29.28 22.20
N ALA A 18 14.53 -28.41 21.42
CA ALA A 18 14.24 -27.00 21.47
C ALA A 18 12.73 -26.88 21.25
N THR A 19 11.99 -26.68 22.34
CA THR A 19 10.59 -26.33 22.26
C THR A 19 10.52 -25.05 21.44
N PRO A 20 9.77 -25.02 20.33
CA PRO A 20 9.52 -23.76 19.66
C PRO A 20 8.93 -22.85 20.72
N THR A 21 9.62 -21.74 20.98
CA THR A 21 9.18 -20.74 21.94
C THR A 21 7.77 -20.37 21.52
N PRO A 22 6.75 -20.53 22.37
CA PRO A 22 5.46 -20.00 22.03
C PRO A 22 5.65 -18.48 22.02
N ILE A 23 5.64 -17.90 20.82
CA ILE A 23 5.37 -16.48 20.63
C ILE A 23 3.89 -16.32 21.03
N ALA A 24 3.66 -16.38 22.34
CA ALA A 24 2.37 -16.20 22.93
C ALA A 24 2.20 -14.69 23.15
N HIS A 25 1.16 -14.18 22.48
CA HIS A 25 0.49 -12.92 22.79
C HIS A 25 1.23 -11.63 22.43
N ILE A 26 1.45 -11.43 21.13
CA ILE A 26 0.96 -10.16 20.56
C ILE A 26 -0.49 -10.46 20.18
N LEU A 27 -1.42 -9.77 20.82
CA LEU A 27 -2.86 -9.98 20.70
C LEU A 27 -3.25 -10.11 19.22
N ALA A 28 -3.60 -11.33 18.82
CA ALA A 28 -4.31 -11.61 17.60
C ALA A 28 -5.65 -10.87 17.70
N ARG A 29 -5.68 -9.65 17.17
CA ARG A 29 -6.89 -9.13 16.54
C ARG A 29 -7.18 -10.14 15.42
N ASP A 30 -8.27 -10.89 15.57
CA ASP A 30 -8.63 -12.05 14.73
C ASP A 30 -8.22 -11.84 13.27
N VAL A 31 -7.08 -12.41 12.86
CA VAL A 31 -6.66 -12.35 11.46
C VAL A 31 -7.62 -13.24 10.69
N PRO A 32 -8.38 -12.71 9.72
CA PRO A 32 -9.32 -13.50 8.96
C PRO A 32 -8.68 -14.75 8.35
N GLU A 33 -9.43 -15.84 8.35
CA GLU A 33 -8.94 -17.16 7.91
C GLU A 33 -8.35 -17.11 6.48
N SER A 34 -8.95 -16.32 5.59
CA SER A 34 -8.47 -16.13 4.22
C SER A 34 -7.07 -15.51 4.14
N ILE A 35 -6.77 -14.53 5.01
CA ILE A 35 -5.46 -13.89 5.12
C ILE A 35 -4.44 -14.85 5.73
N ALA A 36 -4.83 -15.57 6.79
CA ALA A 36 -3.98 -16.58 7.41
C ALA A 36 -3.62 -17.71 6.43
N ASN A 37 -4.61 -18.23 5.70
CA ASN A 37 -4.43 -19.28 4.70
C ASN A 37 -3.55 -18.82 3.54
N ALA A 38 -3.79 -17.63 2.99
CA ALA A 38 -2.94 -17.11 1.91
C ALA A 38 -1.50 -16.84 2.38
N THR A 39 -1.31 -16.33 3.59
CA THR A 39 0.03 -16.11 4.17
C THR A 39 0.76 -17.43 4.39
N ALA A 40 0.06 -18.49 4.83
CA ALA A 40 0.63 -19.83 4.98
C ALA A 40 1.09 -20.45 3.64
N LEU A 41 0.50 -20.02 2.53
CA LEU A 41 0.92 -20.37 1.17
C LEU A 41 2.11 -19.52 0.66
N GLY A 42 2.68 -18.65 1.50
CA GLY A 42 3.76 -17.74 1.13
C GLY A 42 3.33 -16.56 0.27
N ILE A 43 2.02 -16.33 0.13
CA ILE A 43 1.46 -15.26 -0.70
C ILE A 43 1.55 -13.95 0.07
N ASN A 44 2.13 -12.94 -0.56
CA ASN A 44 2.01 -11.58 -0.07
C ASN A 44 0.61 -11.03 -0.42
N VAL A 45 -0.34 -11.16 0.51
CA VAL A 45 -1.73 -10.67 0.33
C VAL A 45 -1.82 -9.15 0.14
N TYR A 46 -0.76 -8.42 0.44
CA TYR A 46 -0.64 -6.98 0.20
C TYR A 46 0.18 -6.65 -1.07
N GLY A 47 0.64 -7.68 -1.80
CA GLY A 47 1.43 -7.57 -3.04
C GLY A 47 0.57 -7.66 -4.30
N HIS A 48 1.21 -7.81 -5.47
CA HIS A 48 0.52 -8.03 -6.73
C HIS A 48 -0.25 -9.35 -6.73
N ILE A 49 -1.29 -9.43 -7.56
CA ILE A 49 -1.96 -10.70 -7.83
C ILE A 49 -0.92 -11.71 -8.38
N PRO A 50 -0.84 -12.93 -7.84
CA PRO A 50 0.08 -13.96 -8.33
C PRO A 50 -0.04 -14.24 -9.84
N ASP A 51 1.08 -14.66 -10.44
CA ASP A 51 1.22 -14.86 -11.89
C ASP A 51 0.31 -15.97 -12.47
N ASP A 52 -0.27 -16.83 -11.63
CA ASP A 52 -1.22 -17.86 -12.03
C ASP A 52 -2.66 -17.33 -12.20
N ALA A 53 -2.86 -16.01 -12.13
CA ALA A 53 -4.10 -15.34 -12.51
C ALA A 53 -4.25 -15.21 -14.04
N VAL A 54 -5.47 -15.42 -14.54
CA VAL A 54 -5.82 -15.23 -15.95
C VAL A 54 -6.44 -13.85 -16.14
N LYS A 55 -5.80 -13.00 -16.93
CA LYS A 55 -6.33 -11.69 -17.30
C LYS A 55 -7.46 -11.84 -18.32
N ILE A 56 -8.64 -11.33 -17.99
CA ILE A 56 -9.86 -11.41 -18.84
C ILE A 56 -10.30 -10.05 -19.41
N GLY A 57 -9.59 -8.99 -19.06
CA GLY A 57 -9.84 -7.63 -19.53
C GLY A 57 -8.86 -6.64 -18.90
N GLU A 58 -8.99 -5.37 -19.23
CA GLU A 58 -8.24 -4.32 -18.55
C GLU A 58 -8.61 -4.29 -17.06
N GLY A 59 -7.62 -4.40 -16.19
CA GLY A 59 -7.82 -4.45 -14.73
C GLY A 59 -8.58 -5.66 -14.17
N SER A 60 -8.96 -6.64 -15.00
CA SER A 60 -9.81 -7.77 -14.60
C SER A 60 -9.09 -9.11 -14.67
N TYR A 61 -9.11 -9.86 -13.57
CA TYR A 61 -8.44 -11.15 -13.43
C TYR A 61 -9.42 -12.22 -12.93
N THR A 62 -9.23 -13.46 -13.39
CA THR A 62 -9.90 -14.66 -12.87
C THR A 62 -8.87 -15.69 -12.44
N ALA A 63 -9.24 -16.59 -11.54
CA ALA A 63 -8.36 -17.64 -11.03
C ALA A 63 -9.17 -18.89 -10.68
N GLU A 64 -8.62 -20.08 -11.00
CA GLU A 64 -9.26 -21.35 -10.63
C GLU A 64 -9.12 -21.64 -9.14
N VAL A 65 -10.10 -22.33 -8.55
CA VAL A 65 -10.05 -22.72 -7.14
C VAL A 65 -8.81 -23.61 -6.90
N GLY A 66 -7.98 -23.22 -5.93
CA GLY A 66 -6.75 -23.93 -5.57
C GLY A 66 -5.47 -23.29 -6.08
N THR A 67 -5.55 -22.25 -6.91
CA THR A 67 -4.38 -21.46 -7.33
C THR A 67 -3.99 -20.42 -6.27
N LEU A 68 -2.75 -19.91 -6.36
CA LEU A 68 -2.25 -18.86 -5.49
C LEU A 68 -3.04 -17.56 -5.72
N ALA A 69 -3.34 -17.23 -6.97
CA ALA A 69 -4.19 -16.09 -7.33
C ALA A 69 -5.59 -16.20 -6.72
N HIS A 70 -6.20 -17.39 -6.69
CA HIS A 70 -7.51 -17.57 -6.06
C HIS A 70 -7.44 -17.31 -4.54
N ALA A 71 -6.41 -17.81 -3.86
CA ALA A 71 -6.19 -17.54 -2.44
C ALA A 71 -5.95 -16.04 -2.17
N TRP A 72 -5.18 -15.36 -3.04
CA TRP A 72 -4.95 -13.91 -2.96
C TRP A 72 -6.25 -13.10 -3.13
N ILE A 73 -7.06 -13.42 -4.16
CA ILE A 73 -8.34 -12.74 -4.43
C ILE A 73 -9.30 -12.88 -3.25
N ARG A 74 -9.37 -14.08 -2.64
CA ARG A 74 -10.21 -14.29 -1.46
C ARG A 74 -9.74 -13.52 -0.26
N ALA A 75 -8.42 -13.44 -0.03
CA ALA A 75 -7.84 -12.66 1.06
C ALA A 75 -8.17 -11.17 0.94
N GLN A 76 -8.27 -10.61 -0.27
CA GLN A 76 -8.56 -9.18 -0.47
C GLN A 76 -9.89 -8.71 0.16
N ILE A 77 -10.87 -9.62 0.26
CA ILE A 77 -12.21 -9.31 0.80
C ILE A 77 -12.16 -9.06 2.30
N ASP A 78 -11.28 -9.75 3.00
CA ASP A 78 -11.23 -9.72 4.45
C ASP A 78 -10.12 -8.81 4.98
N ILE A 79 -9.36 -8.14 4.10
CA ILE A 79 -8.39 -7.13 4.53
C ILE A 79 -9.15 -5.95 5.13
N ASP A 80 -8.95 -5.73 6.43
CA ASP A 80 -9.29 -4.47 7.07
C ASP A 80 -8.30 -3.39 6.62
N TRP A 81 -8.62 -2.79 5.46
CA TRP A 81 -7.84 -1.72 4.84
C TRP A 81 -7.78 -0.43 5.68
N THR A 82 -8.52 -0.38 6.79
CA THR A 82 -8.52 0.74 7.74
C THR A 82 -7.67 0.45 8.98
N SER A 83 -7.13 -0.76 9.12
CA SER A 83 -6.29 -1.15 10.24
C SER A 83 -4.83 -0.71 10.07
N THR A 84 -4.20 -0.33 11.18
CA THR A 84 -2.78 0.08 11.24
C THR A 84 -1.80 -0.98 10.73
N ALA A 85 -2.18 -2.26 10.72
CA ALA A 85 -1.36 -3.35 10.18
C ALA A 85 -1.37 -3.42 8.63
N ALA A 86 -2.41 -2.86 7.98
CA ALA A 86 -2.46 -2.65 6.54
C ALA A 86 -1.76 -1.35 6.10
N GLN A 87 -1.45 -0.46 7.06
CA GLN A 87 -0.87 0.87 6.86
C GLN A 87 0.67 0.91 6.95
N ASP A 88 1.37 -0.23 7.04
CA ASP A 88 2.84 -0.24 6.97
C ASP A 88 3.32 0.44 5.66
N GLU A 89 4.10 1.51 5.80
CA GLU A 89 4.54 2.41 4.71
C GLU A 89 5.17 1.68 3.50
N ALA A 90 5.84 0.54 3.72
CA ALA A 90 6.44 -0.27 2.66
C ALA A 90 5.41 -1.02 1.78
N LYS A 91 4.18 -1.21 2.27
CA LYS A 91 3.06 -1.84 1.54
C LYS A 91 2.25 -0.80 0.74
N ILE A 92 2.22 0.46 1.19
CA ILE A 92 1.54 1.58 0.51
C ILE A 92 2.29 2.00 -0.77
N ALA A 93 3.62 1.89 -0.80
CA ALA A 93 4.43 2.20 -1.98
C ALA A 93 4.10 1.36 -3.24
N LYS A 94 3.33 0.27 -3.12
CA LYS A 94 2.96 -0.63 -4.22
C LYS A 94 1.59 -0.39 -4.85
N ARG A 95 0.82 0.60 -4.40
CA ARG A 95 -0.37 1.08 -5.11
C ARG A 95 0.07 2.17 -6.07
N GLU A 96 0.37 1.79 -7.31
CA GLU A 96 1.04 2.72 -8.22
C GLU A 96 0.11 3.81 -8.76
N LEU A 97 -1.21 3.62 -8.85
CA LEU A 97 -2.11 4.57 -9.51
C LEU A 97 -3.41 4.82 -8.73
N ALA A 98 -3.84 6.08 -8.70
CA ALA A 98 -5.03 6.54 -7.99
C ALA A 98 -6.29 6.66 -8.87
N HIS A 99 -6.16 6.51 -10.20
CA HIS A 99 -7.27 6.71 -11.14
C HIS A 99 -8.03 8.02 -10.90
N ILE A 100 -7.24 9.10 -10.79
CA ILE A 100 -7.67 10.48 -10.58
C ILE A 100 -6.81 11.35 -11.47
N GLY A 101 -7.40 12.42 -12.02
CA GLY A 101 -6.70 13.42 -12.81
C GLY A 101 -6.48 14.65 -11.96
N ILE A 102 -5.26 15.13 -11.87
CA ILE A 102 -4.93 16.35 -11.12
C ILE A 102 -4.11 17.28 -12.01
N GLY A 103 -4.57 18.52 -12.11
CA GLY A 103 -3.84 19.58 -12.79
C GLY A 103 -3.55 20.76 -11.89
N MET A 104 -2.57 21.55 -12.31
CA MET A 104 -2.20 22.82 -11.70
C MET A 104 -2.15 23.91 -12.77
N TRP A 105 -2.57 25.13 -12.42
CA TRP A 105 -2.69 26.26 -13.34
C TRP A 105 -2.01 27.52 -12.81
N THR A 106 -1.44 28.32 -13.71
CA THR A 106 -0.70 29.56 -13.41
C THR A 106 -1.59 30.75 -13.02
N GLN A 107 -2.93 30.62 -13.07
CA GLN A 107 -3.89 31.64 -12.63
C GLN A 107 -5.03 31.01 -11.84
N ASP A 108 -5.90 31.84 -11.27
CA ASP A 108 -7.08 31.42 -10.52
C ASP A 108 -8.10 30.69 -11.41
N TRP A 109 -8.93 29.85 -10.77
CA TRP A 109 -10.04 29.14 -11.40
C TRP A 109 -9.65 28.30 -12.63
N CYS A 110 -8.47 27.67 -12.57
CA CYS A 110 -7.95 26.77 -13.60
C CYS A 110 -7.80 27.46 -14.96
N ASN A 111 -7.29 28.69 -14.95
CA ASN A 111 -6.98 29.48 -16.15
C ASN A 111 -5.47 29.60 -16.40
N GLY A 112 -5.11 29.96 -17.63
CA GLY A 112 -3.72 30.16 -18.04
C GLY A 112 -2.96 28.86 -18.36
N ASN A 113 -1.63 28.93 -18.33
CA ASN A 113 -0.76 27.78 -18.55
C ASN A 113 -0.97 26.73 -17.46
N ASN A 114 -0.85 25.46 -17.82
CA ASN A 114 -1.15 24.34 -16.93
C ASN A 114 -0.23 23.14 -17.13
N VAL A 115 -0.20 22.31 -16.09
CA VAL A 115 0.36 20.95 -16.10
C VAL A 115 -0.74 20.01 -15.64
N TRP A 116 -0.93 18.89 -16.33
CA TRP A 116 -1.96 17.90 -16.03
C TRP A 116 -1.35 16.51 -15.90
N HIS A 117 -1.82 15.74 -14.92
CA HIS A 117 -1.44 14.35 -14.70
C HIS A 117 -2.68 13.47 -14.61
N ASP A 118 -2.77 12.49 -15.51
CA ASP A 118 -3.76 11.40 -15.46
C ASP A 118 -3.14 10.16 -14.81
N ASP A 119 -4.00 9.34 -14.18
CA ASP A 119 -3.62 8.24 -13.30
C ASP A 119 -2.51 8.65 -12.31
N VAL A 120 -2.77 9.69 -11.50
CA VAL A 120 -1.83 10.20 -10.49
C VAL A 120 -1.30 9.05 -9.64
N GLN A 121 0.02 9.03 -9.46
CA GLN A 121 0.68 8.00 -8.69
C GLN A 121 0.64 8.36 -7.21
N TYR A 122 0.28 7.39 -6.36
CA TYR A 122 0.40 7.61 -4.93
C TYR A 122 1.87 7.75 -4.56
N ASN A 123 2.14 8.62 -3.59
CA ASN A 123 3.46 8.82 -3.00
C ASN A 123 4.54 9.39 -3.94
N VAL A 124 4.16 9.90 -5.10
CA VAL A 124 5.07 10.51 -6.07
C VAL A 124 4.89 12.03 -6.11
N HIS A 125 6.00 12.74 -6.27
CA HIS A 125 5.99 14.19 -6.49
C HIS A 125 5.70 14.49 -7.97
N HIS A 126 4.58 15.15 -8.20
CA HIS A 126 4.21 15.70 -9.50
C HIS A 126 4.57 17.19 -9.51
N ILE A 127 5.44 17.60 -10.44
CA ILE A 127 6.10 18.92 -10.38
C ILE A 127 5.75 19.80 -11.59
N SER A 128 5.88 21.10 -11.38
CA SER A 128 5.84 22.16 -12.37
C SER A 128 7.00 23.14 -12.13
N ASP A 129 7.70 23.52 -13.20
CA ASP A 129 8.74 24.55 -13.16
C ASP A 129 8.17 25.97 -13.01
N LEU A 130 6.85 26.13 -13.17
CA LEU A 130 6.13 27.39 -12.98
C LEU A 130 5.38 27.40 -11.64
N ASN A 131 5.21 28.60 -11.08
CA ASN A 131 4.30 28.80 -9.95
C ASN A 131 2.85 28.64 -10.41
N MET A 132 2.11 27.81 -9.69
CA MET A 132 0.72 27.51 -9.93
C MET A 132 -0.14 28.03 -8.76
N TYR A 133 -1.34 28.50 -9.07
CA TYR A 133 -2.26 29.23 -8.18
C TYR A 133 -3.68 28.66 -8.18
N SER A 134 -3.96 27.62 -8.96
CA SER A 134 -5.17 26.83 -8.79
C SER A 134 -4.93 25.37 -9.17
N VAL A 135 -5.80 24.50 -8.65
CA VAL A 135 -5.74 23.05 -8.79
C VAL A 135 -7.08 22.54 -9.27
N GLY A 136 -7.04 21.61 -10.21
CA GLY A 136 -8.21 20.95 -10.77
C GLY A 136 -8.14 19.45 -10.53
N ILE A 137 -9.25 18.86 -10.11
CA ILE A 137 -9.40 17.43 -9.84
C ILE A 137 -10.49 16.86 -10.75
N SER A 138 -10.23 15.72 -11.39
CA SER A 138 -11.15 15.03 -12.32
C SER A 138 -11.27 13.53 -12.05
N TYR A 139 -12.28 12.91 -12.67
CA TYR A 139 -12.78 11.53 -12.54
C TYR A 139 -13.41 11.18 -11.19
N ARG A 140 -12.79 11.59 -10.08
CA ARG A 140 -13.31 11.43 -8.71
C ARG A 140 -12.68 12.45 -7.77
N GLY A 141 -13.33 12.69 -6.63
CA GLY A 141 -12.75 13.46 -5.54
C GLY A 141 -11.67 12.68 -4.77
N ILE A 142 -10.99 13.40 -3.87
CA ILE A 142 -10.10 12.83 -2.85
C ILE A 142 -10.95 12.05 -1.85
N ARG A 143 -10.55 10.83 -1.50
CA ARG A 143 -11.27 9.98 -0.54
C ARG A 143 -10.92 10.35 0.92
N ASP A 144 -11.71 9.85 1.86
CA ASP A 144 -11.51 10.07 3.31
C ASP A 144 -10.13 9.63 3.83
N ASN A 145 -9.56 8.62 3.18
CA ASN A 145 -8.24 8.07 3.48
C ASN A 145 -7.16 8.56 2.52
N GLU A 146 -7.46 9.51 1.63
CA GLU A 146 -6.46 10.10 0.76
C GLU A 146 -6.12 11.50 1.23
N HIS A 147 -4.89 11.89 0.97
CA HIS A 147 -4.38 13.20 1.35
C HIS A 147 -3.66 13.81 0.16
N LEU A 148 -4.02 15.02 -0.24
CA LEU A 148 -3.36 15.71 -1.36
C LEU A 148 -2.53 16.86 -0.82
N ASP A 149 -1.22 16.65 -0.75
CA ASP A 149 -0.27 17.64 -0.28
C ASP A 149 0.25 18.50 -1.42
N PHE A 150 0.50 19.77 -1.09
CA PHE A 150 1.13 20.72 -1.97
C PHE A 150 2.39 21.30 -1.35
N SER A 151 3.37 21.51 -2.21
CA SER A 151 4.67 22.10 -1.88
C SER A 151 5.04 23.18 -2.90
N LYS A 152 5.94 24.06 -2.49
CA LYS A 152 6.50 25.11 -3.32
C LYS A 152 8.01 24.99 -3.43
N PHE A 153 8.54 25.64 -4.45
CA PHE A 153 9.96 25.70 -4.72
C PHE A 153 10.73 26.32 -3.55
N LYS A 154 11.81 25.66 -3.14
CA LYS A 154 12.75 26.19 -2.15
C LYS A 154 14.18 25.73 -2.48
N GLY A 155 15.09 26.69 -2.62
CA GLY A 155 16.48 26.41 -2.95
C GLY A 155 16.62 25.88 -4.38
N SER A 156 16.69 24.56 -4.53
CA SER A 156 16.80 23.87 -5.83
C SER A 156 15.76 22.75 -5.99
N ASP A 157 14.80 22.63 -5.08
CA ASP A 157 13.78 21.59 -5.07
C ASP A 157 12.39 22.21 -5.26
N HIS A 158 11.68 21.80 -6.32
CA HIS A 158 10.31 22.21 -6.63
C HIS A 158 9.31 21.77 -5.55
N CYS A 159 9.63 20.78 -4.73
CA CYS A 159 8.85 20.32 -3.59
C CYS A 159 9.50 20.70 -2.24
N GLY A 160 10.53 21.55 -2.24
CA GLY A 160 11.43 21.77 -1.10
C GLY A 160 10.81 22.45 0.13
N GLN A 161 9.59 22.97 0.02
CA GLN A 161 8.83 23.48 1.16
C GLN A 161 7.37 23.06 1.08
N TYR A 162 6.92 22.28 2.07
CA TYR A 162 5.50 22.02 2.29
C TYR A 162 4.72 23.32 2.44
N ALA A 163 3.60 23.40 1.73
CA ALA A 163 2.73 24.57 1.70
C ALA A 163 1.45 24.31 2.50
N TYR A 164 0.67 23.31 2.09
CA TYR A 164 -0.60 22.91 2.72
C TYR A 164 -1.12 21.61 2.09
N SER A 165 -2.24 21.11 2.60
CA SER A 165 -2.97 19.98 2.03
C SER A 165 -4.39 20.37 1.64
N ALA A 166 -4.92 19.75 0.58
CA ALA A 166 -6.35 19.79 0.33
C ALA A 166 -7.12 19.16 1.49
N GLY A 167 -8.36 19.61 1.72
CA GLY A 167 -9.22 19.00 2.72
C GLY A 167 -9.55 17.55 2.37
N GLN A 168 -9.84 16.74 3.39
CA GLN A 168 -10.48 15.44 3.19
C GLN A 168 -11.76 15.63 2.37
N LEU A 169 -12.09 14.64 1.53
CA LEU A 169 -13.28 14.69 0.66
C LEU A 169 -13.33 15.86 -0.32
N THR A 170 -12.18 16.36 -0.77
CA THR A 170 -12.15 17.40 -1.81
C THR A 170 -12.83 16.87 -3.09
N PRO A 171 -13.93 17.48 -3.55
CA PRO A 171 -14.69 16.96 -4.70
C PRO A 171 -13.97 17.21 -6.03
N ILE A 172 -14.51 16.62 -7.09
CA ILE A 172 -14.17 16.98 -8.47
C ILE A 172 -14.43 18.47 -8.68
N GLY A 173 -13.53 19.15 -9.38
CA GLY A 173 -13.68 20.55 -9.73
C GLY A 173 -12.38 21.32 -9.63
N CYS A 174 -12.50 22.64 -9.72
CA CYS A 174 -11.38 23.56 -9.62
C CYS A 174 -11.47 24.37 -8.33
N PHE A 175 -10.32 24.61 -7.70
CA PHE A 175 -10.20 25.51 -6.55
C PHE A 175 -8.89 26.29 -6.59
N ASN A 176 -8.89 27.48 -5.99
CA ASN A 176 -7.70 28.31 -5.89
C ASN A 176 -6.75 27.77 -4.82
N SER A 177 -5.45 27.96 -5.05
CA SER A 177 -4.37 27.60 -4.14
C SER A 177 -3.52 28.82 -3.80
N GLN A 178 -2.68 28.70 -2.77
CA GLN A 178 -1.48 29.53 -2.70
C GLN A 178 -0.50 29.13 -3.81
N ALA A 179 0.61 29.87 -3.96
CA ALA A 179 1.67 29.51 -4.90
C ALA A 179 2.24 28.13 -4.57
N ILE A 180 2.13 27.19 -5.51
CA ILE A 180 2.62 25.82 -5.43
C ILE A 180 3.43 25.48 -6.69
N ASN A 181 4.31 24.50 -6.59
CA ASN A 181 5.08 23.97 -7.72
C ASN A 181 5.01 22.44 -7.78
N CYS A 182 4.45 21.80 -6.75
CA CYS A 182 4.48 20.37 -6.58
C CYS A 182 3.26 19.89 -5.81
N PHE A 183 2.75 18.72 -6.17
CA PHE A 183 1.77 18.00 -5.35
C PHE A 183 2.16 16.53 -5.16
N ARG A 184 1.59 15.93 -4.12
CA ARG A 184 1.70 14.50 -3.81
C ARG A 184 0.37 13.98 -3.27
N LEU A 185 -0.12 12.90 -3.87
CA LEU A 185 -1.29 12.20 -3.36
C LEU A 185 -0.85 11.02 -2.48
N TRP A 186 -1.43 10.93 -1.29
CA TRP A 186 -1.18 9.87 -0.32
C TRP A 186 -2.43 9.00 -0.13
N TYR A 187 -2.24 7.83 0.46
CA TYR A 187 -3.26 6.91 0.95
C TYR A 187 -2.93 6.55 2.41
#